data_AF-A0A2V6E2U1-F1
#
_entry.id   AF-A0A2V6E2U1-F1
#
_cell.length_a   1.000
_cell.length_b   1.000
_cell.length_c   1.000
_cell.angle_alpha   90.00
_cell.angle_beta   90.00
_cell.angle_gamma   90.00
#
_symmetry.space_group_name_H-M   'P 1'
#
loop_
_entity.id
_entity.type
_entity.pdbx_description
1 polymer ?
#
loop_
_entity_poly.entity_id
_entity_poly.type
_entity_poly.pdbx_seq_one_letter_code
_entity_poly.pdbx_strand_id
1 'polypeptide(L)'
;MPAIERTANEMAPPSRFGDKAFEWLTQAMAMAVVALVFLVGWQLARGSSLAIQKFGFHFLATSTWDPVAEQFGALPFIYGTVVSSLIGLIIAVPLSIATAVYLTELAPLWIRQPLVSLIEMLAAIPSVILGLWGI
;
A
#
# COMPACT_ATOMS: atom_id res chain seq x y z
N MET A 1 -14.75 20.85 -57.71
CA MET A 1 -13.88 19.71 -57.33
C MET A 1 -14.20 19.34 -55.88
N PRO A 2 -15.11 18.38 -55.62
CA PRO A 2 -15.54 18.01 -54.27
C PRO A 2 -14.98 16.65 -53.87
N ALA A 3 -14.18 16.57 -52.80
CA ALA A 3 -13.81 15.30 -52.16
C ALA A 3 -13.14 15.51 -50.78
N ILE A 4 -13.87 16.06 -49.79
CA ILE A 4 -13.45 15.97 -48.38
C ILE A 4 -14.70 15.73 -47.53
N GLU A 5 -15.30 14.53 -47.57
CA GLU A 5 -16.44 14.24 -46.67
C GLU A 5 -16.63 12.77 -46.28
N ARG A 6 -15.62 11.90 -46.40
CA ARG A 6 -15.81 10.48 -46.07
C ARG A 6 -14.64 9.86 -45.33
N THR A 7 -14.56 10.16 -44.04
CA THR A 7 -14.11 9.22 -42.98
C THR A 7 -14.43 9.81 -41.60
N ALA A 8 -15.68 10.23 -41.38
CA ALA A 8 -16.20 10.16 -40.01
C ALA A 8 -16.36 8.66 -39.72
N ASN A 9 -15.35 8.07 -39.10
CA ASN A 9 -15.37 6.69 -38.68
C ASN A 9 -16.49 6.57 -37.63
N GLU A 10 -17.67 6.17 -38.05
CA GLU A 10 -18.81 5.90 -37.18
C GLU A 10 -18.39 4.78 -36.22
N MET A 11 -18.00 5.16 -35.00
CA MET A 11 -17.76 4.19 -33.93
C MET A 11 -19.07 3.43 -33.73
N ALA A 12 -19.05 2.13 -34.00
CA ALA A 12 -20.21 1.26 -33.81
C ALA A 12 -20.78 1.46 -32.39
N PRO A 13 -22.12 1.52 -32.23
CA PRO A 13 -22.72 1.81 -30.94
C PRO A 13 -22.24 0.78 -29.91
N PRO A 14 -21.85 1.22 -28.69
CA PRO A 14 -21.34 0.30 -27.68
C PRO A 14 -22.35 -0.82 -27.42
N SER A 15 -21.85 -2.05 -27.39
CA SER A 15 -22.71 -3.22 -27.21
C SER A 15 -23.26 -3.20 -25.77
N ARG A 16 -24.58 -3.07 -25.63
CA ARG A 16 -25.27 -3.07 -24.32
C ARG A 16 -24.91 -4.26 -23.43
N PHE A 17 -24.56 -5.40 -24.04
CA PHE A 17 -24.13 -6.60 -23.32
C PHE A 17 -22.72 -6.44 -22.73
N GLY A 18 -21.77 -5.89 -23.49
CA GLY A 18 -20.41 -5.64 -23.02
C GLY A 18 -20.37 -4.66 -21.85
N ASP A 19 -21.14 -3.57 -21.94
CA ASP A 19 -21.23 -2.58 -20.87
C ASP A 19 -21.81 -3.19 -19.58
N LYS A 20 -22.88 -3.99 -19.72
CA LYS A 20 -23.50 -4.70 -18.58
C LYS A 20 -22.52 -5.71 -17.97
N ALA A 21 -21.84 -6.51 -18.78
CA ALA A 21 -20.88 -7.51 -18.29
C ALA A 21 -19.70 -6.85 -17.56
N PHE A 22 -19.20 -5.73 -18.08
CA PHE A 22 -18.15 -4.95 -17.44
C PHE A 22 -18.62 -4.33 -16.11
N GLU A 23 -19.83 -3.79 -16.06
CA GLU A 23 -20.45 -3.26 -14.85
C GLU A 23 -20.56 -4.35 -13.76
N TRP A 24 -21.08 -5.53 -14.10
CA TRP A 24 -21.19 -6.66 -13.15
C TRP A 24 -19.83 -7.16 -12.68
N LEU A 25 -18.84 -7.24 -13.58
CA LEU A 25 -17.49 -7.68 -13.22
C LEU A 25 -16.82 -6.70 -12.24
N THR A 26 -16.87 -5.40 -12.54
CA THR A 26 -16.28 -4.37 -11.67
C THR A 26 -16.98 -4.30 -10.32
N GLN A 27 -18.30 -4.41 -10.27
CA GLN A 27 -19.08 -4.52 -9.03
C GLN A 27 -18.72 -5.78 -8.24
N ALA A 28 -18.57 -6.93 -8.89
CA ALA A 28 -18.15 -8.17 -8.24
C ALA A 28 -16.74 -8.05 -7.65
N MET A 29 -15.79 -7.42 -8.35
CA MET A 29 -14.44 -7.17 -7.83
C MET A 29 -14.47 -6.22 -6.63
N ALA A 30 -15.23 -5.13 -6.69
CA ALA A 30 -15.38 -4.22 -5.57
C ALA A 30 -15.99 -4.92 -4.34
N MET A 31 -17.04 -5.71 -4.54
CA MET A 31 -17.68 -6.49 -3.48
C MET A 31 -16.75 -7.57 -2.93
N ALA A 32 -15.93 -8.21 -3.77
CA ALA A 32 -14.92 -9.19 -3.34
C ALA A 32 -13.86 -8.54 -2.45
N VAL A 33 -13.38 -7.33 -2.77
CA VAL A 33 -12.43 -6.59 -1.92
C VAL A 33 -13.06 -6.28 -0.56
N VAL A 34 -14.30 -5.77 -0.53
CA VAL A 34 -15.01 -5.49 0.73
C VAL A 34 -15.21 -6.76 1.56
N ALA A 35 -15.62 -7.86 0.91
CA ALA A 35 -15.79 -9.15 1.57
C ALA A 35 -14.46 -9.67 2.14
N LEU A 36 -13.35 -9.50 1.41
CA LEU A 36 -12.03 -9.90 1.86
C LEU A 36 -11.57 -9.10 3.08
N VAL A 37 -11.76 -7.77 3.08
CA VAL A 37 -11.46 -6.92 4.24
C VAL A 37 -12.28 -7.37 5.46
N PHE A 38 -13.57 -7.65 5.26
CA PHE A 38 -14.43 -8.16 6.33
C PHE A 38 -13.96 -9.52 6.86
N LEU A 39 -13.63 -10.46 5.97
CA LEU A 39 -13.12 -11.79 6.33
C LEU A 39 -11.80 -11.72 7.10
N VAL A 40 -10.88 -10.85 6.69
CA VAL A 40 -9.62 -10.62 7.41
C VAL A 40 -9.91 -10.06 8.81
N GLY A 41 -10.79 -9.06 8.93
CA GLY A 41 -11.19 -8.51 10.22
C GLY A 41 -11.83 -9.56 11.13
N TRP A 42 -12.73 -10.38 10.58
CA TRP A 42 -13.37 -11.48 11.29
C TRP A 42 -12.35 -12.52 11.77
N GLN A 43 -11.43 -12.91 10.90
CA GLN A 43 -10.39 -13.89 11.23
C GLN A 43 -9.44 -13.37 12.31
N LEU A 44 -9.07 -12.09 12.25
CA LEU A 44 -8.26 -11.44 13.29
C LEU A 44 -9.00 -11.38 14.64
N ALA A 45 -10.29 -11.05 14.64
CA ALA A 45 -11.10 -11.05 15.87
C ALA A 45 -11.19 -12.45 16.49
N ARG A 46 -11.40 -13.48 15.67
CA ARG A 46 -11.43 -14.88 16.15
C ARG A 46 -10.06 -15.33 16.66
N GLY A 47 -8.98 -15.02 15.94
CA GLY A 47 -7.62 -15.42 16.30
C GLY A 47 -7.07 -14.71 17.53
N SER A 48 -7.47 -13.46 17.78
CA SER A 48 -7.05 -12.68 18.95
C SER A 48 -7.84 -12.99 20.22
N SER A 49 -8.94 -13.73 20.14
CA SER A 49 -9.82 -14.01 21.28
C SER A 49 -9.10 -14.69 22.45
N LEU A 50 -8.18 -15.62 22.18
CA LEU A 50 -7.38 -16.30 23.21
C LEU A 50 -6.45 -15.32 23.96
N ALA A 51 -5.81 -14.41 23.23
CA ALA A 51 -4.93 -13.40 23.81
C ALA A 51 -5.72 -12.38 24.66
N ILE A 52 -6.88 -11.95 24.17
CA ILE A 52 -7.77 -11.02 24.89
C ILE A 52 -8.27 -11.67 26.19
N GLN A 53 -8.64 -12.94 26.17
CA GLN A 53 -9.09 -13.66 27.37
C GLN A 53 -7.96 -13.86 28.40
N LYS A 54 -6.73 -14.14 27.94
CA LYS A 54 -5.59 -14.44 28.81
C LYS A 54 -4.94 -13.19 29.40
N PHE A 55 -4.82 -12.10 28.63
CA PHE A 55 -4.06 -10.90 29.02
C PHE A 55 -4.92 -9.64 29.16
N GLY A 56 -6.17 -9.66 28.68
CA GLY A 56 -7.09 -8.53 28.74
C GLY A 56 -6.55 -7.29 28.03
N PHE A 57 -7.15 -6.13 28.35
CA PHE A 57 -6.68 -4.83 27.82
C PHE A 57 -5.35 -4.38 28.42
N HIS A 58 -4.93 -4.95 29.56
CA HIS A 58 -3.66 -4.62 30.20
C HIS A 58 -2.47 -4.96 29.30
N PHE A 59 -2.59 -6.00 28.47
CA PHE A 59 -1.64 -6.38 27.41
C PHE A 59 -1.08 -5.20 26.60
N LEU A 60 -1.91 -4.19 26.31
CA LEU A 60 -1.51 -3.02 25.52
C LEU A 60 -0.56 -2.07 26.26
N ALA A 61 -0.62 -2.05 27.59
CA ALA A 61 0.19 -1.20 28.46
C ALA A 61 1.34 -1.97 29.15
N THR A 62 1.34 -3.30 29.08
CA THR A 62 2.41 -4.14 29.64
C THR A 62 3.67 -4.06 28.77
N SER A 63 4.81 -3.76 29.39
CA SER A 63 6.13 -3.77 28.74
C SER A 63 6.88 -5.09 28.85
N THR A 64 6.44 -5.98 29.74
CA THR A 64 7.08 -7.29 29.97
C THR A 64 6.87 -8.21 28.78
N TRP A 65 7.98 -8.73 28.25
CA TRP A 65 7.99 -9.80 27.26
C TRP A 65 8.89 -10.93 27.77
N ASP A 66 8.27 -11.92 28.41
CA ASP A 66 8.91 -13.11 28.94
C ASP A 66 8.23 -14.37 28.39
N PRO A 67 8.78 -14.96 27.31
CA PRO A 67 8.27 -16.20 26.74
C PRO A 67 8.39 -17.41 27.67
N VAL A 68 9.30 -17.40 28.64
CA VAL A 68 9.51 -18.50 29.58
C VAL A 68 8.43 -18.49 30.65
N ALA A 69 8.06 -17.30 31.14
CA ALA A 69 6.97 -17.11 32.10
C ALA A 69 5.58 -16.97 31.46
N GLU A 70 5.47 -17.12 30.13
CA GLU A 70 4.27 -16.87 29.32
C GLU A 70 3.63 -15.48 29.54
N GLN A 71 4.46 -14.47 29.84
CA GLN A 71 4.02 -13.09 30.01
C GLN A 71 4.33 -12.30 28.74
N PHE A 72 3.29 -11.83 28.06
CA PHE A 72 3.44 -11.07 26.84
C PHE A 72 2.79 -9.69 27.00
N GLY A 73 3.49 -8.67 26.55
CA GLY A 73 3.03 -7.29 26.51
C GLY A 73 3.29 -6.68 25.14
N ALA A 74 2.34 -5.91 24.63
CA ALA A 74 2.43 -5.28 23.32
C ALA A 74 3.11 -3.91 23.35
N LEU A 75 3.26 -3.27 24.51
CA LEU A 75 3.75 -1.90 24.59
C LEU A 75 5.10 -1.68 23.90
N PRO A 76 6.12 -2.56 24.04
CA PRO A 76 7.41 -2.36 23.37
C PRO A 76 7.31 -2.44 21.85
N PHE A 77 6.43 -3.31 21.32
CA PHE A 77 6.20 -3.43 19.89
C PHE A 77 5.45 -2.21 19.34
N ILE A 78 4.38 -1.78 20.02
CA ILE A 78 3.63 -0.57 19.64
C ILE A 78 4.57 0.64 19.64
N TYR A 79 5.32 0.83 20.73
CA TYR A 79 6.26 1.93 20.86
C TYR A 79 7.35 1.85 19.78
N GLY A 80 7.95 0.68 19.58
CA GLY A 80 8.98 0.45 18.55
C GLY A 80 8.47 0.78 17.15
N THR A 81 7.27 0.33 16.78
CA THR A 81 6.66 0.63 15.48
C THR A 81 6.38 2.13 15.33
N VAL A 82 5.81 2.79 16.34
CA VAL A 82 5.49 4.22 16.28
C VAL A 82 6.76 5.06 16.16
N VAL A 83 7.75 4.82 17.02
CA VAL A 83 9.00 5.59 17.02
C VAL A 83 9.80 5.36 15.75
N SER A 84 9.97 4.11 15.31
CA SER A 84 10.67 3.81 14.05
C SER A 84 9.99 4.43 12.83
N SER A 85 8.65 4.35 12.76
CA SER A 85 7.88 4.97 11.67
C SER A 85 7.99 6.50 11.68
N LEU A 86 7.93 7.13 12.86
CA LEU A 86 8.09 8.58 12.99
C LEU A 86 9.48 9.05 12.57
N ILE A 87 10.54 8.37 13.04
CA ILE A 87 11.92 8.67 12.62
C ILE A 87 12.05 8.49 11.11
N GLY A 88 11.50 7.41 10.57
CA GLY A 88 11.45 7.15 9.14
C GLY A 88 10.79 8.28 8.37
N LEU A 89 9.62 8.76 8.81
CA LEU A 89 8.91 9.87 8.18
C LEU A 89 9.67 11.19 8.27
N ILE A 90 10.27 11.50 9.43
CA ILE A 90 11.07 12.72 9.63
C ILE A 90 12.23 12.79 8.64
N ILE A 91 12.82 11.65 8.28
CA ILE A 91 13.93 11.59 7.32
C ILE A 91 13.42 11.51 5.88
N ALA A 92 12.47 10.62 5.61
CA ALA A 92 12.00 10.31 4.26
C ALA A 92 11.20 11.46 3.64
N VAL A 93 10.39 12.17 4.42
CA VAL A 93 9.52 13.24 3.88
C VAL A 93 10.33 14.42 3.35
N PRO A 94 11.25 15.04 4.11
CA PRO A 94 12.07 16.13 3.59
C PRO A 94 12.91 15.70 2.39
N LEU A 95 13.49 14.50 2.43
CA LEU A 95 14.28 13.97 1.33
C LEU A 95 13.43 13.78 0.07
N SER A 96 12.25 13.19 0.21
CA SER A 96 11.30 13.00 -0.91
C SER A 96 10.92 14.32 -1.55
N ILE A 97 10.62 15.35 -0.75
CA ILE A 97 10.27 16.68 -1.26
C ILE A 97 11.48 17.31 -1.96
N ALA A 98 12.67 17.25 -1.36
CA ALA A 98 13.90 17.79 -1.95
C ALA A 98 14.22 17.13 -3.30
N THR A 99 14.11 15.80 -3.39
CA THR A 99 14.32 15.05 -4.64
C THR A 99 13.27 15.42 -5.69
N ALA A 100 11.99 15.55 -5.30
CA ALA A 100 10.92 15.94 -6.22
C ALA A 100 11.18 17.32 -6.82
N VAL A 101 11.47 18.33 -5.99
CA VAL A 101 11.78 19.70 -6.43
C VAL A 101 13.03 19.74 -7.30
N TYR A 102 14.08 19.01 -6.93
CA TYR A 102 15.30 18.94 -7.73
C TYR A 102 14.99 18.36 -9.12
N LEU A 103 14.26 17.26 -9.21
CA LEU A 103 13.94 16.63 -10.49
C LEU A 103 13.05 17.50 -11.37
N THR A 104 12.09 18.24 -10.80
CA THR A 104 11.16 19.09 -11.58
C THR A 104 11.77 20.42 -12.00
N GLU A 105 12.50 21.09 -11.11
CA GLU A 105 12.93 22.49 -11.33
C GLU A 105 14.41 22.62 -11.72
N LEU A 106 15.28 21.73 -11.24
CA LEU A 106 16.73 21.94 -11.30
C LEU A 106 17.46 20.92 -12.19
N ALA A 107 16.93 19.70 -12.32
CA ALA A 107 17.61 18.61 -12.98
C ALA A 107 17.64 18.79 -14.52
N PRO A 108 18.81 18.68 -15.17
CA PRO A 108 18.89 18.73 -16.61
C PRO A 108 18.29 17.44 -17.24
N LEU A 109 17.74 17.58 -18.45
CA LEU A 109 16.94 16.53 -19.11
C LEU A 109 17.63 15.15 -19.20
N TRP A 110 18.95 15.13 -19.36
CA TRP A 110 19.74 13.90 -19.48
C TRP A 110 19.93 13.16 -18.15
N ILE A 111 19.82 13.82 -16.99
CA ILE A 111 19.93 13.20 -15.65
C ILE A 111 18.55 12.88 -15.09
N ARG A 112 17.53 13.69 -15.41
CA ARG A 112 16.16 13.49 -14.96
C ARG A 112 15.64 12.09 -15.31
N GLN A 113 15.75 11.69 -16.58
CA GLN A 113 15.15 10.45 -17.05
C GLN A 113 15.77 9.19 -16.40
N PRO A 114 17.10 9.05 -16.30
CA PRO A 114 17.70 7.93 -15.57
C PRO A 114 17.36 7.90 -14.09
N LEU A 115 17.34 9.05 -13.40
CA LEU A 115 17.02 9.11 -11.97
C LEU A 115 15.59 8.68 -11.67
N VAL A 116 14.62 9.17 -12.45
CA VAL A 116 13.21 8.76 -12.30
C VAL A 116 13.08 7.26 -12.51
N SER A 117 13.70 6.71 -13.55
CA SER A 117 13.69 5.27 -13.80
C SER A 117 14.30 4.47 -12.65
N LEU A 118 15.41 4.92 -12.07
CA LEU A 118 16.02 4.27 -10.89
C LEU A 118 15.09 4.29 -9.68
N ILE A 119 14.42 5.43 -9.41
CA ILE A 119 13.47 5.56 -8.30
C ILE A 119 12.28 4.60 -8.49
N GLU A 120 11.72 4.54 -9.70
CA GLU A 120 10.64 3.61 -10.03
C GLU A 120 11.07 2.14 -9.87
N MET A 121 12.30 1.81 -10.30
CA MET A 121 12.86 0.47 -10.11
C MET A 121 13.04 0.13 -8.62
N LEU A 122 13.52 1.07 -7.80
CA LEU A 122 13.64 0.87 -6.36
C LEU A 122 12.28 0.66 -5.69
N ALA A 123 11.25 1.38 -6.14
CA ALA A 123 9.88 1.22 -5.64
C ALA A 123 9.25 -0.13 -6.01
N ALA A 124 9.72 -0.76 -7.08
CA ALA A 124 9.29 -2.10 -7.50
C ALA A 124 9.96 -3.24 -6.72
N ILE A 125 11.02 -2.96 -5.94
CA ILE A 125 11.71 -3.98 -5.15
C ILE A 125 10.77 -4.48 -4.04
N PRO A 126 10.57 -5.80 -3.90
CA PRO A 126 9.80 -6.37 -2.80
C PRO A 126 10.36 -5.97 -1.44
N SER A 127 9.48 -5.58 -0.52
CA SER A 127 9.87 -5.14 0.83
C SER A 127 10.68 -6.20 1.60
N VAL A 128 10.44 -7.49 1.34
CA VAL A 128 11.18 -8.61 1.96
C VAL A 128 12.67 -8.55 1.62
N ILE A 129 13.04 -8.19 0.38
CA ILE A 129 14.45 -8.11 -0.03
C ILE A 129 15.15 -6.97 0.73
N LEU A 130 14.49 -5.82 0.83
CA LEU A 130 15.02 -4.67 1.58
C LEU A 130 15.16 -4.99 3.07
N GLY A 131 14.22 -5.76 3.64
CA GLY A 131 14.28 -6.20 5.03
C GLY A 131 15.43 -7.18 5.33
N LEU A 132 15.69 -8.13 4.43
CA LEU A 132 16.79 -9.11 4.59
C LEU A 132 18.17 -8.47 4.48
N TRP A 133 18.31 -7.34 3.78
CA TRP A 133 19.59 -6.65 3.63
C TRP A 133 20.07 -5.95 4.93
N GLY A 134 19.15 -5.70 5.87
CA GLY A 134 19.42 -5.03 7.14
C GLY A 134 19.66 -5.95 8.34
N ILE A 135 19.66 -7.28 8.15
CA ILE A 135 19.95 -8.32 9.16
C ILE A 135 21.37 -8.84 8.94
#